data_AF-A0A813KP68-F1
#
_entry.id   AF-A0A813KP68-F1
#
_cell.length_a   1.000
_cell.length_b   1.000
_cell.length_c   1.000
_cell.angle_alpha   90.00
_cell.angle_beta   90.00
_cell.angle_gamma   90.00
#
_symmetry.space_group_name_H-M   'P 1'
#
loop_
_entity.id
_entity.type
_entity.pdbx_description
1 polymer ?
#
loop_
_entity_poly.entity_id
_entity_poly.type
_entity_poly.pdbx_seq_one_letter_code
_entity_poly.pdbx_strand_id
1 'polypeptide(L)'
;IAKHFEKSIREEVAPAVAKRFPSWADVHVDLEHTHLGQEPLKFHDTVFGRKSRHTSLGTVYSNCLHARFEWDSKLSAVLRCGVMTGGIGIRNFSLRGNITIQMVGESDDPPYYTGLRVFFFEQPTCSVDFQGMTACFNHAGAL
;
A
#
# COMPACT_ATOMS: atom_id res chain seq x y z
N ILE A 1 -0.10 -4.57 11.66
CA ILE A 1 0.07 -4.02 10.29
C ILE A 1 0.34 -5.14 9.29
N ALA A 2 1.44 -5.91 9.43
CA ALA A 2 1.78 -7.01 8.52
C ALA A 2 0.63 -7.99 8.23
N LYS A 3 -0.04 -8.52 9.27
CA LYS A 3 -1.19 -9.45 9.09
C LYS A 3 -2.38 -8.87 8.32
N HIS A 4 -2.65 -7.57 8.48
CA HIS A 4 -3.73 -6.91 7.71
C HIS A 4 -3.31 -6.71 6.26
N PHE A 5 -2.04 -6.43 6.01
CA PHE A 5 -1.53 -6.26 4.66
C PHE A 5 -1.46 -7.59 3.91
N GLU A 6 -0.99 -8.68 4.54
CA GLU A 6 -1.02 -10.03 3.96
C GLU A 6 -2.44 -10.43 3.54
N LYS A 7 -3.43 -10.09 4.38
CA LYS A 7 -4.84 -10.27 4.06
C LYS A 7 -5.24 -9.46 2.81
N SER A 8 -4.92 -8.16 2.75
CA SER A 8 -5.19 -7.32 1.57
C SER A 8 -4.48 -7.81 0.30
N ILE A 9 -3.24 -8.32 0.40
CA ILE A 9 -2.56 -8.93 -0.77
C ILE A 9 -3.38 -10.12 -1.27
N ARG A 10 -3.77 -11.01 -0.37
CA ARG A 10 -4.48 -12.25 -0.71
C ARG A 10 -5.88 -12.00 -1.25
N GLU A 11 -6.63 -11.08 -0.63
CA GLU A 11 -8.05 -10.88 -0.89
C GLU A 11 -8.32 -9.82 -1.98
N GLU A 12 -7.41 -8.86 -2.16
CA GLU A 12 -7.62 -7.74 -3.07
C GLU A 12 -6.59 -7.72 -4.21
N VAL A 13 -5.29 -7.75 -3.87
CA VAL A 13 -4.22 -7.58 -4.87
C VAL A 13 -4.10 -8.79 -5.79
N ALA A 14 -3.97 -10.01 -5.25
CA ALA A 14 -3.78 -11.21 -6.06
C ALA A 14 -4.94 -11.45 -7.04
N PRO A 15 -6.23 -11.31 -6.64
CA PRO A 15 -7.35 -11.40 -7.57
C PRO A 15 -7.34 -10.28 -8.62
N ALA A 16 -6.96 -9.06 -8.24
CA ALA A 16 -6.85 -7.94 -9.18
C ALA A 16 -5.75 -8.17 -10.22
N VAL A 17 -4.59 -8.70 -9.79
CA VAL A 17 -3.47 -9.07 -10.68
C VAL A 17 -3.91 -10.17 -11.65
N ALA A 18 -4.50 -11.26 -11.17
CA ALA A 18 -4.95 -12.38 -12.02
C ALA A 18 -5.94 -11.91 -13.12
N LYS A 19 -6.86 -11.00 -12.79
CA LYS A 19 -7.82 -10.42 -13.75
C LYS A 19 -7.17 -9.56 -14.85
N ARG A 20 -5.94 -9.09 -14.67
CA ARG A 20 -5.23 -8.28 -15.68
C ARG A 20 -4.54 -9.12 -16.74
N PHE A 21 -4.37 -10.41 -16.51
CA PHE A 21 -3.74 -11.33 -17.46
C PHE A 21 -4.78 -12.20 -18.17
N PRO A 22 -4.51 -12.66 -19.40
CA PRO A 22 -5.33 -13.67 -20.04
C PRO A 22 -5.38 -14.96 -19.21
N SER A 23 -6.52 -15.65 -19.22
CA SER A 23 -6.73 -16.89 -18.44
C SER A 23 -5.72 -17.99 -18.77
N TRP A 24 -5.18 -18.02 -20.00
CA TRP A 24 -4.16 -18.98 -20.39
C TRP A 24 -2.81 -18.74 -19.71
N ALA A 25 -2.52 -17.54 -19.21
CA ALA A 25 -1.21 -17.22 -18.64
C ALA A 25 -1.04 -17.73 -17.19
N ASP A 26 -2.15 -18.04 -16.51
CA ASP A 26 -2.15 -18.55 -15.12
C ASP A 26 -1.21 -17.77 -14.19
N VAL A 27 -1.36 -16.45 -14.18
CA VAL A 27 -0.52 -15.54 -13.40
C VAL A 27 -1.05 -15.42 -11.98
N HIS A 28 -0.20 -15.71 -10.99
CA HIS A 28 -0.54 -15.64 -9.58
C HIS A 28 0.61 -15.08 -8.74
N VAL A 29 0.25 -14.47 -7.60
CA VAL A 29 1.21 -14.00 -6.60
C VAL A 29 1.63 -15.20 -5.74
N ASP A 30 2.92 -15.46 -5.65
CA ASP A 30 3.48 -16.48 -4.75
C ASP A 30 3.50 -15.93 -3.32
N LEU A 31 2.47 -16.26 -2.55
CA LEU A 31 2.29 -15.75 -1.20
C LEU A 31 3.33 -16.29 -0.21
N GLU A 32 3.95 -17.44 -0.48
CA GLU A 32 4.98 -18.02 0.41
C GLU A 32 6.29 -17.26 0.32
N HIS A 33 6.61 -16.76 -0.88
CA HIS A 33 7.83 -16.00 -1.15
C HIS A 33 7.60 -14.48 -1.16
N THR A 34 6.38 -14.04 -0.83
CA THR A 34 6.03 -12.62 -0.75
C THR A 34 6.14 -12.10 0.68
N HIS A 35 7.03 -11.13 0.89
CA HIS A 35 7.18 -10.42 2.15
C HIS A 35 7.36 -8.93 1.90
N LEU A 36 6.91 -8.11 2.85
CA LEU A 36 6.90 -6.64 2.75
C LEU A 36 8.10 -5.97 3.44
N GLY A 37 9.06 -6.75 3.91
CA GLY A 37 10.05 -6.27 4.86
C GLY A 37 9.44 -5.91 6.22
N GLN A 38 10.27 -5.32 7.07
CA GLN A 38 9.90 -4.91 8.45
C GLN A 38 9.99 -3.39 8.63
N GLU A 39 10.41 -2.68 7.59
CA GLU A 39 10.63 -1.24 7.62
C GLU A 39 9.29 -0.51 7.79
N PRO A 40 9.15 0.33 8.82
CA PRO A 40 7.92 1.06 9.07
C PRO A 40 7.76 2.22 8.09
N LEU A 41 6.50 2.59 7.86
CA LEU A 41 6.13 3.85 7.24
C LEU A 41 6.61 5.02 8.13
N LYS A 42 7.31 5.98 7.53
CA LYS A 42 7.80 7.18 8.21
C LYS A 42 6.93 8.37 7.82
N PHE A 43 6.69 9.25 8.79
CA PHE A 43 5.96 10.50 8.59
C PHE A 43 6.88 11.67 8.94
N HIS A 44 6.85 12.69 8.09
CA HIS A 44 7.63 13.91 8.17
C HIS A 44 6.69 15.11 8.00
N ASP A 45 7.12 16.27 8.50
CA ASP A 45 6.44 17.55 8.31
C ASP A 45 4.94 17.50 8.67
N THR A 46 4.63 16.81 9.77
CA THR A 46 3.26 16.58 10.21
C THR A 46 2.62 17.87 10.72
N VAL A 47 1.55 18.30 10.08
CA VAL A 47 0.77 19.48 10.43
C VAL A 47 -0.66 19.07 10.78
N PHE A 48 -1.12 19.48 11.95
CA PHE A 48 -2.52 19.35 12.35
C PHE A 48 -3.25 20.66 12.07
N GLY A 49 -4.44 20.58 11.48
CA GLY A 49 -5.25 21.77 11.20
C GLY A 49 -6.72 21.45 11.02
N ARG A 50 -7.55 22.50 11.03
CA ARG A 50 -9.00 22.40 10.80
C ARG A 50 -9.31 22.88 9.39
N LYS A 51 -10.00 22.07 8.59
CA LYS A 51 -10.51 22.47 7.27
C LYS A 51 -12.02 22.67 7.35
N SER A 52 -12.49 23.78 6.78
CA SER A 52 -13.91 24.05 6.58
C SER A 52 -14.31 23.73 5.14
N ARG A 53 -15.38 22.97 4.95
CA ARG A 53 -16.00 22.74 3.64
C ARG A 53 -17.42 23.27 3.66
N HIS A 54 -17.73 24.18 2.74
CA HIS A 54 -19.08 24.67 2.56
C HIS A 54 -19.87 23.64 1.75
N THR A 55 -21.02 23.23 2.28
CA THR A 55 -21.95 22.30 1.65
C THR A 55 -23.34 22.95 1.59
N SER A 56 -24.27 22.36 0.83
CA SER A 56 -25.67 22.85 0.77
C SER A 56 -26.40 22.82 2.11
N LEU A 57 -25.89 22.04 3.08
CA LEU A 57 -26.44 21.91 4.45
C LEU A 57 -25.69 22.78 5.48
N GLY A 58 -24.71 23.58 5.05
CA GLY A 58 -23.89 24.43 5.92
C GLY A 58 -22.39 24.12 5.84
N THR A 59 -21.63 24.72 6.76
CA THR A 59 -20.16 24.58 6.81
C THR A 59 -19.78 23.40 7.71
N VAL A 60 -19.18 22.37 7.12
CA VAL A 60 -18.64 21.23 7.86
C VAL A 60 -17.18 21.52 8.18
N TYR A 61 -16.82 21.45 9.46
CA TYR A 61 -15.44 21.50 9.88
C TYR A 61 -14.90 20.09 10.08
N SER A 62 -13.64 19.86 9.73
CA SER A 62 -12.97 18.59 10.00
C SER A 62 -11.55 18.84 10.44
N ASN A 63 -11.15 18.12 11.48
CA ASN A 63 -9.77 18.07 11.91
C ASN A 63 -9.01 17.17 10.93
N CYS A 64 -7.85 17.63 10.49
CA CYS A 64 -7.03 17.00 9.47
C CYS A 64 -5.59 16.94 9.95
N LEU A 65 -4.97 15.77 9.75
CA LEU A 65 -3.54 15.58 9.84
C LEU A 65 -2.98 15.53 8.42
N HIS A 66 -2.07 16.44 8.10
CA HIS A 66 -1.32 16.45 6.86
C HIS A 66 0.11 16.02 7.17
N ALA A 67 0.65 15.09 6.39
CA ALA A 67 2.04 14.68 6.55
C ALA A 67 2.64 14.31 5.20
N ARG A 68 3.95 14.51 5.09
CA ARG A 68 4.74 13.82 4.07
C ARG A 68 5.04 12.42 4.59
N PHE A 69 4.87 11.40 3.76
CA PHE A 69 5.19 10.02 4.14
C PHE A 69 6.26 9.42 3.23
N GLU A 70 7.01 8.49 3.78
CA GLU A 70 8.04 7.72 3.08
C GLU A 70 8.03 6.29 3.58
N TRP A 71 8.01 5.35 2.63
CA TRP A 71 8.13 3.93 2.91
C TRP A 71 9.10 3.31 1.93
N ASP A 72 10.32 3.07 2.40
CA ASP A 72 11.30 2.27 1.66
C ASP A 72 11.29 0.87 2.27
N SER A 73 10.65 -0.04 1.58
CA SER A 73 10.40 -1.40 2.02
C SER A 73 11.39 -2.35 1.35
N LYS A 74 11.93 -3.30 2.12
CA LYS A 74 12.58 -4.49 1.57
C LYS A 74 11.54 -5.52 1.10
N LEU A 75 10.53 -5.04 0.38
CA LEU A 75 9.54 -5.88 -0.26
C LEU A 75 10.25 -6.83 -1.21
N SER A 76 9.90 -8.09 -1.14
CA SER A 76 10.20 -9.09 -2.15
C SER A 76 8.91 -9.82 -2.43
N ALA A 77 8.43 -9.73 -3.65
CA ALA A 77 7.29 -10.50 -4.13
C ALA A 77 7.68 -11.26 -5.38
N VAL A 78 7.03 -12.40 -5.62
CA VAL A 78 7.25 -13.20 -6.82
C VAL A 78 5.91 -13.39 -7.51
N LEU A 79 5.83 -12.99 -8.78
CA LEU A 79 4.72 -13.34 -9.65
C LEU A 79 5.10 -14.58 -10.44
N ARG A 80 4.31 -15.65 -10.34
CA ARG A 80 4.47 -16.86 -11.15
C ARG A 80 3.49 -16.85 -12.31
N CYS A 81 3.90 -17.45 -13.43
CA CYS A 81 3.11 -17.57 -14.65
C CYS A 81 3.06 -19.05 -15.02
N GLY A 82 1.91 -19.72 -14.93
CA GLY A 82 1.82 -21.18 -15.08
C GLY A 82 2.27 -21.72 -16.44
N VAL A 83 2.26 -20.90 -17.49
CA VAL A 83 2.71 -21.28 -18.86
C VAL A 83 4.21 -21.10 -19.10
N MET A 84 4.92 -20.44 -18.19
CA MET A 84 6.38 -20.34 -18.24
C MET A 84 6.93 -21.02 -16.99
N THR A 85 8.07 -21.71 -17.07
CA THR A 85 8.73 -22.27 -15.88
C THR A 85 9.35 -21.18 -14.97
N GLY A 86 8.81 -19.96 -15.02
CA GLY A 86 9.42 -18.77 -14.48
C GLY A 86 8.50 -17.81 -13.77
N GLY A 87 9.13 -16.94 -12.98
CA GLY A 87 8.47 -15.84 -12.31
C GLY A 87 9.21 -14.52 -12.50
N ILE A 88 8.50 -13.45 -12.19
CA ILE A 88 9.00 -12.08 -12.14
C ILE A 88 9.18 -11.73 -10.67
N GLY A 89 10.41 -11.44 -10.27
CA GLY A 89 10.72 -10.90 -8.95
C GLY A 89 10.39 -9.41 -8.91
N ILE A 90 9.80 -8.96 -7.81
CA ILE A 90 9.50 -7.57 -7.51
C ILE A 90 10.24 -7.22 -6.24
N ARG A 91 11.13 -6.22 -6.29
CA ARG A 91 11.98 -5.82 -5.15
C ARG A 91 12.08 -4.30 -5.01
N ASN A 92 12.71 -3.87 -3.91
CA ASN A 92 13.06 -2.47 -3.64
C ASN A 92 11.87 -1.52 -3.81
N PHE A 93 10.76 -1.86 -3.16
CA PHE A 93 9.56 -1.03 -3.21
C PHE A 93 9.76 0.23 -2.38
N SER A 94 9.59 1.40 -3.01
CA SER A 94 9.52 2.68 -2.30
C SER A 94 8.23 3.41 -2.63
N LEU A 95 7.56 3.95 -1.61
CA LEU A 95 6.37 4.78 -1.75
C LEU A 95 6.57 6.10 -1.00
N ARG A 96 6.41 7.22 -1.69
CA ARG A 96 6.63 8.57 -1.14
C ARG A 96 5.54 9.52 -1.59
N GLY A 97 5.10 10.42 -0.72
CA GLY A 97 4.10 11.42 -1.11
C GLY A 97 3.51 12.18 0.07
N ASN A 98 2.41 12.87 -0.21
CA ASN A 98 1.67 13.65 0.79
C ASN A 98 0.37 12.94 1.12
N ILE A 99 0.14 12.66 2.41
CA ILE A 99 -1.05 11.98 2.92
C ILE A 99 -1.85 12.91 3.83
N THR A 100 -3.17 12.80 3.73
CA THR A 100 -4.11 13.44 4.63
C THR A 100 -4.97 12.42 5.34
N ILE A 101 -5.04 12.56 6.66
CA ILE A 101 -5.96 11.81 7.51
C ILE A 101 -6.98 12.81 8.06
N GLN A 102 -8.21 12.72 7.57
CA GLN A 102 -9.31 13.54 8.01
C GLN A 102 -10.14 12.77 9.04
N MET A 103 -10.34 13.37 10.21
CA MET A 103 -11.28 12.87 11.22
C MET A 103 -12.69 13.32 10.85
N VAL A 104 -13.64 12.38 10.83
CA VAL A 104 -15.01 12.58 10.36
C VAL A 104 -16.00 12.35 11.50
N GLY A 105 -17.05 13.17 11.55
CA GLY A 105 -18.16 13.03 12.50
C GLY A 105 -17.71 13.28 13.94
N GLU A 106 -17.31 14.53 14.21
CA GLU A 106 -16.95 14.99 15.56
C GLU A 106 -18.11 14.75 16.54
N SER A 107 -17.79 14.24 17.73
CA SER A 107 -18.73 13.91 18.81
C SER A 107 -18.13 14.34 20.15
N ASP A 108 -18.98 14.72 21.08
CA ASP A 108 -18.56 15.15 22.43
C ASP A 108 -18.14 13.96 23.32
N ASP A 109 -18.51 12.74 22.94
CA ASP A 109 -18.17 11.51 23.67
C ASP A 109 -17.11 10.67 22.94
N PRO A 110 -16.23 9.96 23.67
CA PRO A 110 -15.32 8.97 23.07
C PRO A 110 -16.07 7.99 22.14
N PRO A 111 -15.54 7.68 20.94
CA PRO A 111 -14.18 7.92 20.46
C PRO A 111 -13.93 9.31 19.84
N TYR A 112 -14.79 10.30 20.09
CA TYR A 112 -14.75 11.70 19.62
C TYR A 112 -14.91 11.89 18.11
N TYR A 113 -14.72 10.84 17.32
CA TYR A 113 -14.91 10.83 15.87
C TYR A 113 -15.52 9.51 15.43
N THR A 114 -16.49 9.56 14.50
CA THR A 114 -17.13 8.35 13.98
C THR A 114 -16.28 7.62 12.93
N GLY A 115 -15.28 8.28 12.36
CA GLY A 115 -14.40 7.62 11.41
C GLY A 115 -13.20 8.44 10.96
N LEU A 116 -12.39 7.78 10.12
CA LEU A 116 -11.21 8.36 9.48
C LEU A 116 -11.35 8.24 7.97
N ARG A 117 -10.95 9.29 7.25
CA ARG A 117 -10.77 9.28 5.81
C ARG A 117 -9.31 9.53 5.48
N VAL A 118 -8.69 8.58 4.80
CA VAL A 118 -7.28 8.65 4.39
C VAL A 118 -7.21 8.82 2.89
N PHE A 119 -6.47 9.82 2.43
CA PHE A 119 -6.29 10.07 0.99
C PHE A 119 -4.98 10.80 0.70
N PHE A 120 -4.52 10.69 -0.53
CA PHE A 120 -3.36 11.44 -1.04
C PHE A 120 -3.85 12.65 -1.83
N PHE A 121 -3.24 13.82 -1.61
CA PHE A 121 -3.58 15.01 -2.40
C PHE A 121 -3.13 14.89 -3.85
N GLU A 122 -1.99 14.23 -4.03
CA GLU A 122 -1.35 13.97 -5.31
C GLU A 122 -1.04 12.49 -5.38
N GLN A 123 -0.87 11.96 -6.59
CA GLN A 123 -0.47 10.57 -6.76
C GLN A 123 0.90 10.36 -6.10
N PRO A 124 1.03 9.43 -5.13
CA PRO A 124 2.31 9.16 -4.51
C PRO A 124 3.27 8.58 -5.55
N THR A 125 4.55 8.96 -5.44
CA THR A 125 5.60 8.36 -6.24
C THR A 125 5.85 6.94 -5.75
N CYS A 126 5.78 5.99 -6.67
CA CYS A 126 6.05 4.59 -6.44
C CYS A 126 7.25 4.19 -7.30
N SER A 127 8.26 3.58 -6.68
CA SER A 127 9.38 2.95 -7.38
C SER A 127 9.44 1.49 -7.02
N VAL A 128 9.77 0.65 -8.00
CA VAL A 128 9.84 -0.79 -7.84
C VAL A 128 10.78 -1.36 -8.90
N ASP A 129 11.60 -2.31 -8.48
CA ASP A 129 12.53 -3.00 -9.36
C ASP A 129 11.94 -4.36 -9.77
N PHE A 130 11.99 -4.65 -11.06
CA PHE A 130 11.62 -5.95 -11.62
C PHE A 130 12.87 -6.75 -11.92
N GLN A 131 12.91 -8.00 -11.44
CA GLN A 131 14.01 -8.93 -11.67
C GLN A 131 13.54 -10.14 -12.49
N GLY A 132 14.27 -10.44 -13.56
CA GLY A 132 14.08 -11.63 -14.36
C GLY A 132 14.46 -12.92 -13.62
N MET A 133 13.97 -14.04 -14.17
CA MET A 133 13.93 -15.37 -13.55
C MET A 133 15.26 -15.89 -12.97
N THR A 134 16.41 -15.61 -13.58
CA THR A 134 17.71 -16.16 -13.17
C THR A 134 18.23 -15.62 -11.84
N ALA A 135 17.71 -14.48 -11.35
CA ALA A 135 18.17 -13.87 -10.10
C ALA A 135 17.35 -14.28 -8.86
N CYS A 136 16.14 -14.81 -9.04
CA CYS A 136 15.22 -15.08 -7.92
C CYS A 136 15.58 -16.35 -7.13
N PHE A 137 16.15 -17.37 -7.79
CA PHE A 137 16.50 -18.65 -7.15
C PHE A 137 17.89 -18.67 -6.49
N ASN A 138 18.81 -17.78 -6.87
CA ASN A 138 20.17 -17.76 -6.33
C ASN A 138 20.32 -17.10 -4.95
N HIS A 139 19.25 -16.53 -4.38
CA HIS A 139 19.27 -15.92 -3.05
C HIS A 139 18.40 -16.64 -2.01
N ALA A 140 17.64 -17.66 -2.39
CA ALA A 140 16.95 -18.53 -1.44
C ALA A 140 17.90 -19.51 -0.71
N GLY A 141 19.20 -19.53 -1.07
CA GLY A 141 20.23 -20.39 -0.46
C GLY A 141 21.40 -19.65 0.20
N ALA A 142 21.25 -18.36 0.53
CA ALA A 142 22.31 -17.55 1.14
C ALA A 142 21.85 -16.85 2.43
N LEU A 143 21.07 -17.55 3.27
CA LEU A 143 20.86 -17.24 4.68
C LEU A 143 21.23 -18.45 5.53
#